data_AF-A0A9D8JL56-F1
#
_entry.id   AF-A0A9D8JL56-F1
#
_cell.length_a   1.000
_cell.length_b   1.000
_cell.length_c   1.000
_cell.angle_alpha   90.00
_cell.angle_beta   90.00
_cell.angle_gamma   90.00
#
_symmetry.space_group_name_H-M   'P 1'
#
loop_
_entity.id
_entity.type
_entity.pdbx_description
1 polymer ?
#
loop_
_entity_poly.entity_id
_entity_poly.type
_entity_poly.pdbx_seq_one_letter_code
_entity_poly.pdbx_strand_id
1 'polypeptide(L)'
;MDKEFLTLKEIEGVVVHDLYLKKEVARRAEIFEYLGDVEKMIQYIGGEQVATPPIRCDWMVKKVFYPGVEIYFLYNRKDEEFPSSMQVLFAGEKVRELKGDDLSVLAIATINHMIHYIRNTSSEKSLPEICSVI
;
A
#
# COMPACT_ATOMS: atom_id res chain seq x y z
N MET A 1 19.89 -13.12 -5.25
CA MET A 1 19.35 -13.41 -3.91
C MET A 1 17.89 -13.04 -3.97
N ASP A 2 16.99 -14.01 -3.80
CA ASP A 2 15.56 -13.74 -3.91
C ASP A 2 15.13 -12.75 -2.83
N LYS A 3 14.31 -11.78 -3.22
CA LYS A 3 13.88 -10.70 -2.33
C LYS A 3 12.84 -11.25 -1.37
N GLU A 4 13.14 -11.22 -0.08
CA GLU A 4 12.19 -11.63 0.96
C GLU A 4 11.17 -10.51 1.18
N PHE A 5 9.88 -10.82 0.98
CA PHE A 5 8.76 -9.94 1.31
C PHE A 5 8.16 -10.38 2.63
N LEU A 6 8.04 -9.45 3.56
CA LEU A 6 7.64 -9.72 4.93
C LEU A 6 6.37 -8.96 5.29
N THR A 7 5.53 -9.58 6.10
CA THR A 7 4.46 -8.95 6.87
C THR A 7 5.00 -8.40 8.19
N LEU A 8 4.22 -7.55 8.88
CA LEU A 8 4.61 -7.08 10.22
C LEU A 8 4.73 -8.24 11.22
N LYS A 9 3.89 -9.26 11.07
CA LYS A 9 3.97 -10.48 11.89
C LYS A 9 5.31 -11.18 11.74
N GLU A 10 5.83 -11.26 10.52
CA GLU A 10 7.13 -11.91 10.26
C GLU A 10 8.31 -11.05 10.70
N ILE A 11 8.15 -9.73 10.74
CA ILE A 11 9.16 -8.79 11.24
C ILE A 11 9.26 -8.83 12.76
N GLU A 12 8.14 -8.67 13.46
CA GLU A 12 8.11 -8.49 14.92
C GLU A 12 7.84 -9.78 15.71
N GLY A 13 7.32 -10.82 15.05
CA GLY A 13 6.77 -12.01 15.72
C GLY A 13 5.44 -11.76 16.43
N VAL A 14 4.89 -10.54 16.38
CA VAL A 14 3.65 -10.13 17.05
C VAL A 14 2.55 -9.88 16.01
N VAL A 15 1.33 -10.33 16.30
CA VAL A 15 0.21 -10.30 15.36
C VAL A 15 -0.58 -8.98 15.41
N VAL A 16 -0.49 -8.22 16.50
CA VAL A 16 -1.36 -7.06 16.76
C VAL A 16 -1.20 -5.95 15.71
N HIS A 17 0.03 -5.51 15.43
CA HIS A 17 0.27 -4.47 14.41
C HIS A 17 -0.05 -4.95 13.00
N ASP A 18 0.21 -6.22 12.70
CA ASP A 18 -0.13 -6.83 11.41
C ASP A 18 -1.65 -6.83 11.16
N LEU A 19 -2.45 -7.21 12.17
CA LEU A 19 -3.91 -7.16 12.08
C LEU A 19 -4.43 -5.74 11.97
N TYR A 20 -3.85 -4.81 12.74
CA TYR A 20 -4.20 -3.40 12.67
C TYR A 20 -3.96 -2.86 11.25
N LEU A 21 -2.74 -3.04 10.72
CA LEU A 21 -2.39 -2.60 9.37
C LEU A 21 -3.31 -3.24 8.32
N LYS A 22 -3.55 -4.55 8.37
CA LYS A 22 -4.45 -5.22 7.42
C LYS A 22 -5.86 -4.65 7.44
N LYS A 23 -6.42 -4.36 8.62
CA LYS A 23 -7.74 -3.73 8.76
C LYS A 23 -7.76 -2.33 8.16
N GLU A 24 -6.72 -1.55 8.43
CA GLU A 24 -6.55 -0.17 7.96
C GLU A 24 -6.36 -0.09 6.44
N VAL A 25 -5.65 -1.05 5.86
CA VAL A 25 -5.45 -1.18 4.41
C VAL A 25 -6.75 -1.64 3.75
N ALA A 26 -7.41 -2.67 4.28
CA ALA A 26 -8.63 -3.23 3.70
C ALA A 26 -9.74 -2.18 3.59
N ARG A 27 -9.96 -1.36 4.62
CA ARG A 27 -10.97 -0.28 4.57
C ARG A 27 -10.66 0.77 3.48
N ARG A 28 -9.40 0.92 3.07
CA ARG A 28 -8.95 1.91 2.09
C ARG A 28 -8.84 1.35 0.66
N ALA A 29 -9.03 0.06 0.43
CA ALA A 29 -8.75 -0.54 -0.88
C ALA A 29 -9.70 -0.02 -1.99
N GLU A 30 -10.99 0.13 -1.69
CA GLU A 30 -12.03 0.43 -2.70
C GLU A 30 -11.80 1.74 -3.47
N ILE A 31 -11.22 2.76 -2.84
CA ILE A 31 -10.97 4.05 -3.50
C ILE A 31 -10.00 3.94 -4.68
N PHE A 32 -9.17 2.91 -4.72
CA PHE A 32 -8.20 2.71 -5.80
C PHE A 32 -8.85 2.21 -7.10
N GLU A 33 -10.12 1.81 -7.08
CA GLU A 33 -10.94 1.61 -8.29
C GLU A 33 -11.11 2.93 -9.09
N TYR A 34 -10.98 4.06 -8.41
CA TYR A 34 -11.11 5.39 -8.99
C TYR A 34 -9.77 5.94 -9.50
N LEU A 35 -8.66 5.23 -9.28
CA LEU A 35 -7.35 5.61 -9.77
C LEU A 35 -7.28 5.50 -11.30
N GLY A 36 -7.24 6.64 -11.98
CA GLY A 36 -7.16 6.70 -13.45
C GLY A 36 -5.76 6.45 -14.01
N ASP A 37 -4.71 6.90 -13.32
CA ASP A 37 -3.32 6.86 -13.80
C ASP A 37 -2.39 6.47 -12.65
N VAL A 38 -1.95 5.21 -12.69
CA VAL A 38 -1.06 4.61 -11.68
C VAL A 38 0.33 5.25 -11.73
N GLU A 39 0.86 5.54 -12.91
CA GLU A 39 2.21 6.08 -13.07
C GLU A 39 2.32 7.47 -12.44
N LYS A 40 1.35 8.35 -12.70
CA LYS A 40 1.30 9.67 -12.09
C LYS A 40 1.11 9.62 -10.57
N MET A 41 0.33 8.68 -10.06
CA MET A 41 0.20 8.46 -8.61
C MET A 41 1.55 8.06 -8.00
N ILE A 42 2.29 7.16 -8.65
CA ILE A 42 3.62 6.72 -8.22
C ILE A 42 4.59 7.90 -8.17
N GLN A 43 4.62 8.72 -9.21
CA GLN A 43 5.43 9.94 -9.25
C GLN A 43 5.05 10.91 -8.12
N TYR A 44 3.75 11.10 -7.89
CA TYR A 44 3.21 12.00 -6.87
C TYR A 44 3.64 11.60 -5.45
N ILE A 45 3.64 10.30 -5.13
CA ILE A 45 4.12 9.81 -3.83
C ILE A 45 5.65 9.64 -3.76
N GLY A 46 6.37 9.92 -4.87
CA GLY A 46 7.80 9.67 -5.01
C GLY A 46 8.17 8.19 -4.84
N GLY A 47 7.34 7.29 -5.37
CA GLY A 47 7.54 5.85 -5.35
C GLY A 47 8.20 5.35 -6.64
N GLU A 48 8.29 4.03 -6.76
CA GLU A 48 8.79 3.33 -7.93
C GLU A 48 7.82 2.21 -8.32
N GLN A 49 7.54 2.07 -9.61
CA GLN A 49 6.73 0.96 -10.11
C GLN A 49 7.53 -0.34 -10.12
N VAL A 50 6.92 -1.44 -9.70
CA VAL A 50 7.47 -2.78 -9.90
C VAL A 50 6.90 -3.35 -11.20
N ALA A 51 7.64 -3.20 -12.30
CA ALA A 51 7.15 -3.54 -13.65
C ALA A 51 6.75 -5.01 -13.84
N THR A 52 7.40 -5.92 -13.10
CA THR A 52 7.05 -7.35 -13.08
C THR A 52 6.90 -7.79 -11.63
N PRO A 53 5.68 -7.67 -11.06
CA PRO A 53 5.44 -8.06 -9.68
C PRO A 53 5.77 -9.54 -9.44
N PRO A 54 6.56 -9.88 -8.42
CA PRO A 54 6.84 -11.28 -8.06
C PRO A 54 5.62 -11.98 -7.42
N ILE A 55 4.61 -11.19 -7.03
CA ILE A 55 3.35 -11.64 -6.47
C ILE A 55 2.25 -11.16 -7.41
N ARG A 56 1.32 -12.04 -7.78
CA ARG A 56 0.21 -11.70 -8.68
C ARG A 56 -0.61 -10.55 -8.13
N CYS A 57 -0.65 -9.45 -8.87
CA CYS A 57 -1.45 -8.25 -8.60
C CYS A 57 -1.59 -7.43 -9.89
N ASP A 58 -2.56 -6.51 -9.94
CA ASP A 58 -2.74 -5.59 -11.08
C ASP A 58 -1.61 -4.58 -11.16
N TRP A 59 -1.20 -4.06 -10.00
CA TRP A 59 -0.01 -3.23 -9.90
C TRP A 59 0.63 -3.36 -8.52
N MET A 60 1.94 -3.12 -8.51
CA MET A 60 2.75 -3.09 -7.31
C MET A 60 3.65 -1.86 -7.32
N VAL A 61 3.64 -1.13 -6.21
CA VAL A 61 4.42 0.09 -6.02
C VAL A 61 5.33 -0.07 -4.84
N LYS A 62 6.58 0.35 -4.99
CA LYS A 62 7.57 0.42 -3.92
C LYS A 62 7.73 1.86 -3.46
N LYS A 63 7.84 2.07 -2.15
CA LYS A 63 8.31 3.32 -1.55
C LYS A 63 9.48 3.03 -0.61
N VAL A 64 10.58 3.76 -0.79
CA VAL A 64 11.73 3.75 0.12
C VAL A 64 11.61 4.97 1.02
N PHE A 65 11.65 4.75 2.34
CA PHE A 65 11.61 5.84 3.33
C PHE A 65 12.97 6.07 3.98
N TYR A 66 13.68 4.98 4.26
CA TYR A 66 15.03 4.99 4.78
C TYR A 66 15.89 4.06 3.92
N PRO A 67 17.20 4.32 3.82
CA PRO A 67 18.12 3.37 3.20
C PRO A 67 17.99 1.98 3.84
N GLY A 68 17.66 0.97 3.03
CA GLY A 68 17.47 -0.41 3.49
C GLY A 68 16.09 -0.74 4.06
N VAL A 69 15.11 0.18 3.98
CA VAL A 69 13.71 -0.05 4.37
C VAL A 69 12.78 0.28 3.21
N GLU A 70 12.10 -0.74 2.70
CA GLU A 70 11.21 -0.64 1.56
C GLU A 70 9.80 -1.11 1.95
N ILE A 71 8.78 -0.36 1.51
CA ILE A 71 7.37 -0.73 1.66
C ILE A 71 6.80 -0.95 0.26
N TYR A 72 6.05 -2.04 0.10
CA TYR A 72 5.39 -2.42 -1.13
C TYR A 72 3.88 -2.40 -0.95
N PHE A 73 3.20 -1.80 -1.90
CA PHE A 73 1.75 -1.71 -1.97
C PHE A 73 1.29 -2.48 -3.19
N LEU A 74 0.59 -3.59 -2.96
CA LEU A 74 0.08 -4.47 -3.99
C LEU A 74 -1.42 -4.27 -4.06
N TYR A 75 -1.94 -4.04 -5.27
CA TYR A 75 -3.36 -3.84 -5.48
C TYR A 75 -3.93 -4.87 -6.44
N ASN A 76 -5.10 -5.39 -6.09
CA ASN A 76 -5.94 -6.16 -7.01
C ASN A 76 -7.24 -5.39 -7.21
N ARG A 77 -7.57 -5.17 -8.47
CA ARG A 77 -8.84 -4.60 -8.89
C ARG A 77 -9.96 -5.57 -8.58
N LYS A 78 -11.15 -5.04 -8.27
CA LYS A 78 -12.36 -5.85 -8.13
C LYS A 78 -12.64 -6.65 -9.41
N ASP A 79 -13.06 -7.90 -9.24
CA ASP A 79 -13.63 -8.73 -10.31
C ASP A 79 -15.04 -9.24 -9.93
N GLU A 80 -15.56 -10.22 -10.68
CA GLU A 80 -16.90 -10.78 -10.45
C GLU A 80 -16.98 -11.59 -9.13
N GLU A 81 -15.87 -12.15 -8.66
CA GLU A 81 -15.81 -13.07 -7.52
C GLU A 81 -15.27 -12.39 -6.25
N PHE A 82 -14.36 -11.42 -6.38
CA PHE A 82 -13.63 -10.82 -5.28
C PHE A 82 -13.67 -9.28 -5.29
N PRO A 83 -13.84 -8.64 -4.11
CA PRO A 83 -13.73 -7.19 -4.01
C PRO A 83 -12.30 -6.73 -4.26
N SER A 84 -12.14 -5.44 -4.58
CA SER A 84 -10.83 -4.78 -4.64
C SER A 84 -10.06 -5.01 -3.34
N SER A 85 -8.77 -5.31 -3.44
CA SER A 85 -7.93 -5.55 -2.27
C SER A 85 -6.59 -4.85 -2.39
N MET A 86 -6.07 -4.45 -1.24
CA MET A 86 -4.72 -3.93 -1.11
C MET A 86 -3.97 -4.71 -0.05
N GLN A 87 -2.70 -5.00 -0.32
CA GLN A 87 -1.78 -5.62 0.63
C GLN A 87 -0.54 -4.74 0.77
N VAL A 88 -0.04 -4.64 2.01
CA VAL A 88 1.24 -4.01 2.30
C VAL A 88 2.24 -5.09 2.70
N LEU A 89 3.40 -5.08 2.06
CA LEU A 89 4.54 -5.92 2.39
C LEU A 89 5.77 -5.06 2.58
N PHE A 90 6.76 -5.59 3.28
CA PHE A 90 7.98 -4.88 3.61
C PHE A 90 9.19 -5.68 3.15
N ALA A 91 10.28 -5.01 2.80
CA ALA A 91 11.54 -5.64 2.47
C ALA A 91 12.72 -4.71 2.80
N GLY A 92 13.93 -5.21 2.56
CA GLY A 92 15.17 -4.48 2.77
C GLY A 92 15.91 -4.94 4.01
N GLU A 93 17.23 -4.77 4.00
CA GLU A 93 18.14 -5.31 5.01
C GLU A 93 17.91 -4.76 6.43
N LYS A 94 17.31 -3.56 6.56
CA LYS A 94 17.09 -2.88 7.83
C LYS A 94 15.63 -2.88 8.29
N VAL A 95 14.75 -3.56 7.56
CA VAL A 95 13.31 -3.55 7.87
C VAL A 95 13.00 -4.08 9.29
N ARG A 96 13.81 -5.03 9.76
CA ARG A 96 13.69 -5.63 11.10
C ARG A 96 14.26 -4.76 12.22
N GLU A 97 14.93 -3.66 11.91
CA GLU A 97 15.42 -2.68 12.89
C GLU A 97 14.31 -1.72 13.34
N LEU A 98 13.23 -1.61 12.57
CA LEU A 98 12.08 -0.75 12.89
C LEU A 98 11.00 -1.51 13.65
N LYS A 99 10.31 -0.78 14.53
CA LYS A 99 9.09 -1.30 15.17
C LYS A 99 7.97 -1.34 14.13
N GLY A 100 7.10 -2.32 14.26
CA GLY A 100 5.94 -2.52 13.41
C GLY A 100 4.91 -1.41 13.54
N ASP A 101 4.81 -0.76 14.70
CA ASP A 101 4.01 0.46 14.85
C ASP A 101 4.52 1.56 13.89
N ASP A 102 5.82 1.88 13.91
CA ASP A 102 6.45 2.85 13.00
C ASP A 102 6.22 2.48 11.52
N LEU A 103 6.45 1.21 11.18
CA LEU A 103 6.22 0.68 9.82
C LEU A 103 4.75 0.78 9.39
N SER A 104 3.82 0.51 10.30
CA SER A 104 2.38 0.63 10.04
C SER A 104 1.97 2.07 9.80
N VAL A 105 2.51 3.01 10.58
CA VAL A 105 2.26 4.45 10.43
C VAL A 105 2.76 4.94 9.07
N LEU A 106 3.97 4.55 8.66
CA LEU A 106 4.53 4.92 7.35
C LEU A 106 3.71 4.37 6.18
N ALA A 107 3.29 3.11 6.28
CA ALA A 107 2.44 2.47 5.28
C ALA A 107 1.09 3.19 5.15
N ILE A 108 0.40 3.44 6.28
CA ILE A 108 -0.90 4.10 6.30
C ILE A 108 -0.78 5.55 5.79
N ALA A 109 0.26 6.28 6.20
CA ALA A 109 0.51 7.64 5.73
C ALA A 109 0.69 7.68 4.21
N THR A 110 1.38 6.69 3.62
CA THR A 110 1.54 6.59 2.16
C THR A 110 0.24 6.28 1.47
N ILE A 111 -0.56 5.34 1.98
CA ILE A 111 -1.87 5.05 1.40
C ILE A 111 -2.75 6.31 1.45
N ASN A 112 -2.76 7.05 2.55
CA ASN A 112 -3.48 8.32 2.63
C ASN A 112 -2.96 9.34 1.60
N HIS A 113 -1.65 9.39 1.35
CA HIS A 113 -1.06 10.25 0.32
C HIS A 113 -1.50 9.84 -1.10
N MET A 114 -1.58 8.54 -1.38
CA MET A 114 -2.15 8.02 -2.63
C MET A 114 -3.64 8.37 -2.78
N ILE A 115 -4.41 8.27 -1.70
CA ILE A 115 -5.83 8.62 -1.69
C ILE A 115 -6.02 10.12 -1.94
N HIS A 116 -5.17 10.96 -1.34
CA HIS A 116 -5.18 12.39 -1.61
C HIS A 116 -4.96 12.70 -3.09
N TYR A 117 -4.04 11.99 -3.76
CA TYR A 117 -3.88 12.08 -5.21
C TYR A 117 -5.18 11.73 -5.94
N ILE A 118 -5.76 10.56 -5.65
CA ILE A 118 -7.00 10.09 -6.29
C ILE A 118 -8.12 11.12 -6.13
N ARG A 119 -8.30 11.68 -4.92
CA ARG A 119 -9.33 12.69 -4.64
C ARG A 119 -9.17 13.94 -5.50
N ASN A 120 -7.95 14.37 -5.74
CA ASN A 120 -7.65 15.59 -6.50
C ASN A 120 -7.65 15.37 -8.02
N THR A 121 -7.56 14.12 -8.48
CA THR A 121 -7.53 13.80 -9.93
C THR A 121 -8.83 13.20 -10.45
N SER A 122 -9.73 12.76 -9.56
CA SER A 122 -10.98 12.07 -9.92
C SER A 122 -12.20 13.02 -9.88
N SER A 123 -12.05 14.22 -10.44
CA SER A 123 -12.96 15.38 -10.35
C SER A 123 -14.40 15.17 -10.84
N GLU A 124 -14.79 13.98 -11.29
CA GLU A 124 -16.13 13.68 -11.83
C GLU A 124 -16.82 12.44 -11.24
N LYS A 125 -16.22 11.75 -10.26
CA LYS A 125 -16.81 10.53 -9.67
C LYS A 125 -17.25 10.78 -8.23
N SER A 126 -18.46 10.33 -7.86
CA SER A 126 -18.90 10.29 -6.47
C SER A 126 -18.00 9.32 -5.70
N LEU A 127 -16.98 9.85 -5.01
CA LEU A 127 -16.05 9.03 -4.25
C LEU A 127 -16.78 8.36 -3.07
N PRO A 128 -16.42 7.11 -2.71
CA PRO A 128 -16.96 6.43 -1.54
C PRO A 128 -16.85 7.27 -0.25
N GLU A 129 -17.77 7.11 0.69
CA GLU A 129 -17.83 7.88 1.95
C GLU A 129 -16.52 7.82 2.76
N ILE A 130 -15.75 6.74 2.66
CA ILE A 130 -14.45 6.63 3.34
C ILE A 130 -13.48 7.75 2.96
N CYS A 131 -13.68 8.42 1.82
CA CYS A 131 -12.90 9.58 1.41
C CYS A 131 -13.20 10.86 2.21
N SER A 132 -14.30 10.95 2.96
CA SER A 132 -14.63 12.12 3.79
C SER A 132 -14.10 12.01 5.22
N VAL A 133 -13.57 10.85 5.62
CA VAL A 133 -13.13 10.52 6.99
C VAL A 133 -11.61 10.36 7.10
N ILE A 134 -10.86 10.61 6.02
CA ILE A 134 -9.38 10.58 5.97
C ILE A 134 -8.83 11.99 6.13
#